data_AF-H6Q6Q2-F1
#
_entry.id   AF-H6Q6Q2-F1
#
_cell.length_a   1.000
_cell.length_b   1.000
_cell.length_c   1.000
_cell.angle_alpha   90.00
_cell.angle_beta   90.00
_cell.angle_gamma   90.00
#
_symmetry.space_group_name_H-M   'P 1'
#
loop_
_entity.id
_entity.type
_entity.pdbx_description
1 polymer ?
#
loop_
_entity_poly.entity_id
_entity_poly.type
_entity_poly.pdbx_seq_one_letter_code
_entity_poly.pdbx_strand_id
1 'polypeptide(L)' 'MGGRQRTSLFMTSEEEAKKLGIETEEEKKEKEKKKKEEKTAQKKSK' A
#
# COMPACT_ATOMS: atom_id res chain seq x y z
N MET A 1 22.54 -18.31 19.02
CA MET A 1 21.39 -17.56 18.46
C MET A 1 21.91 -16.27 17.82
N GLY A 2 22.41 -16.33 16.59
CA GLY A 2 23.03 -15.19 15.91
C GLY A 2 22.31 -14.89 14.61
N GLY A 3 21.14 -14.25 14.69
CA GLY A 3 20.43 -13.78 13.50
C GLY A 3 20.94 -12.40 13.10
N ARG A 4 21.39 -12.25 11.84
CA ARG A 4 21.63 -10.92 11.26
C ARG A 4 20.32 -10.15 11.32
N GLN A 5 20.24 -9.18 12.22
CA GLN A 5 19.13 -8.24 12.26
C GLN A 5 19.12 -7.52 10.91
N ARG A 6 18.02 -7.65 10.18
CA ARG A 6 17.75 -6.80 9.04
C ARG A 6 17.45 -5.42 9.60
N THR A 7 18.44 -4.54 9.59
CA THR A 7 18.18 -3.12 9.79
C THR A 7 17.52 -2.60 8.51
N SER A 8 16.36 -1.97 8.64
CA SER A 8 15.72 -1.28 7.54
C SER A 8 16.61 -0.10 7.15
N LEU A 9 17.40 -0.26 6.10
CA LEU A 9 18.48 0.66 5.73
C LEU A 9 17.99 2.07 5.39
N PHE A 10 16.69 2.25 5.09
CA PHE A 10 16.09 3.56 4.85
C PHE A 10 14.66 3.56 5.40
N MET A 11 14.44 4.21 6.55
CA MET A 11 13.11 4.64 6.96
C MET A 11 12.82 5.95 6.24
N THR A 12 12.41 5.88 4.98
CA THR A 12 11.97 7.06 4.22
C THR A 12 10.71 7.63 4.86
N SER A 13 10.63 8.95 4.99
CA SER A 13 9.42 9.61 5.44
C SER A 13 8.28 9.44 4.43
N GLU A 14 7.03 9.55 4.87
CA GLU A 14 5.87 9.47 3.98
C GLU A 14 5.89 10.56 2.91
N GLU A 15 6.42 11.75 3.22
CA GLU A 15 6.56 12.84 2.27
C GLU A 15 7.61 12.56 1.18
N GLU A 16 8.73 11.94 1.53
CA GLU A 16 9.74 11.51 0.57
C GLU A 16 9.26 10.33 -0.27
N ALA A 17 8.55 9.37 0.34
CA ALA A 17 7.94 8.26 -0.38
C ALA A 17 6.97 8.76 -1.46
N LYS A 18 6.13 9.75 -1.14
CA LYS A 18 5.23 10.39 -2.10
C LYS A 18 5.98 11.07 -3.25
N LYS A 19 7.05 11.81 -2.96
CA LYS A 19 7.90 12.46 -3.99
C LYS A 19 8.61 11.45 -4.89
N LEU A 20 9.00 10.31 -4.33
CA LEU A 20 9.64 9.21 -5.04
C LEU A 20 8.66 8.30 -5.78
N GLY A 21 7.35 8.57 -5.71
CA GLY A 21 6.31 7.75 -6.31
C GLY A 21 6.20 6.36 -5.69
N ILE A 22 6.67 6.19 -4.46
CA ILE A 22 6.57 4.95 -3.70
C ILE A 22 5.18 4.91 -3.08
N GLU A 23 4.32 4.03 -3.61
CA GLU A 23 2.99 3.80 -3.06
C GLU A 23 3.11 3.25 -1.63
N THR A 24 2.57 3.99 -0.66
CA THR A 24 2.52 3.54 0.73
C THR A 24 1.51 2.39 0.87
N GLU A 25 1.65 1.62 1.95
CA GLU A 25 0.70 0.52 2.21
C GLU A 25 -0.74 1.01 2.37
N GLU A 26 -0.93 2.25 2.83
CA GLU A 26 -2.25 2.88 2.94
C GLU A 26 -2.90 3.10 1.58
N GLU A 27 -2.18 3.67 0.62
CA GLU A 27 -2.68 3.89 -0.74
C GLU A 27 -3.02 2.57 -1.45
N LYS A 28 -2.21 1.52 -1.21
CA LYS A 28 -2.50 0.17 -1.75
C LYS A 28 -3.78 -0.41 -1.18
N LYS A 29 -3.98 -0.31 0.15
CA LYS A 29 -5.20 -0.79 0.82
C LYS A 29 -6.43 -0.02 0.35
N GLU A 30 -6.32 1.28 0.13
CA GLU A 30 -7.44 2.09 -0.36
C GLU A 30 -7.81 1.75 -1.80
N LYS A 31 -6.82 1.59 -2.70
CA LYS A 31 -7.04 1.14 -4.09
C LYS A 31 -7.68 -0.25 -4.14
N GLU A 32 -7.30 -1.16 -3.26
CA GLU A 32 -7.87 -2.50 -3.20
C GLU A 32 -9.33 -2.49 -2.73
N LYS A 33 -9.67 -1.65 -1.75
CA LYS A 33 -11.06 -1.46 -1.29
C LYS A 33 -11.95 -0.91 -2.39
N LYS A 34 -11.52 0.16 -3.08
CA LYS A 34 -12.28 0.75 -4.20
C LYS A 34 -12.54 -0.28 -5.31
N LYS A 35 -11.54 -1.09 -5.67
CA LYS A 35 -11.71 -2.19 -6.65
C LYS A 35 -12.71 -3.25 -6.20
N LYS A 36 -12.78 -3.58 -4.91
CA LYS A 36 -13.77 -4.54 -4.39
C LYS A 36 -15.17 -3.94 -4.42
N GLU A 37 -15.32 -2.68 -4.01
CA GLU A 37 -16.60 -1.97 -4.04
C GLU A 37 -17.15 -1.82 -5.46
N GLU A 38 -16.32 -1.41 -6.43
CA GLU A 38 -16.72 -1.32 -7.84
C GLU A 38 -17.20 -2.68 -8.39
N LYS A 39 -16.47 -3.76 -8.10
CA LYS A 39 -16.87 -5.12 -8.51
C LYS A 39 -18.19 -5.55 -7.87
N THR A 40 -18.46 -5.17 -6.63
CA THR A 40 -19.73 -5.46 -5.96
C THR A 40 -20.87 -4.59 -6.48
N ALA A 41 -20.62 -3.33 -6.80
CA ALA A 41 -21.60 -2.42 -7.39
C ALA A 41 -22.01 -2.89 -8.79
N GLN A 42 -21.04 -3.28 -9.63
CA GLN A 42 -21.29 -3.84 -10.97
C GLN A 42 -22.07 -5.16 -10.97
N LYS A 43 -21.91 -5.97 -9.91
CA LYS A 43 -22.67 -7.22 -9.74
C LYS A 43 -24.10 -7.01 -9.25
N LYS A 44 -24.38 -5.91 -8.54
CA LYS A 44 -25.74 -5.57 -8.09
C LYS A 44 -26.54 -4.80 -9.13
N SER A 45 -25.86 -4.16 -10.09
CA SER A 45 -26.48 -3.39 -11.18
C SER A 45 -26.73 -4.21 -12.45
N LYS A 46 -26.59 -5.54 -12.40
CA LYS A 46 -26.80 -6.47 -13.52
C LYS A 46 -27.80 -7.54 -13.10
#